data_AF-A0A0J9WFD0-F1
#
_entry.id   AF-A0A0J9WFD0-F1
#
_cell.length_a   1.000
_cell.length_b   1.000
_cell.length_c   1.000
_cell.angle_alpha   90.00
_cell.angle_beta   90.00
_cell.angle_gamma   90.00
#
_symmetry.space_group_name_H-M   'P 1'
#
loop_
_entity.id
_entity.type
_entity.pdbx_description
1 polymer ?
#
loop_
_entity_poly.entity_id
_entity_poly.type
_entity_poly.pdbx_seq_one_letter_code
_entity_poly.pdbx_strand_id
1 'polypeptide(L)'
;MIFVFTIHNYYIKYIISYWGYSYNYTYVNEFPKFESEVSAIPDNSISSYQSDCQSFIDDKLSSYSDIKDAFLNRCAKIVKHLEDKKSTPEFKPAFCKYINYWLYDTLKDKNPFSSDTLLNAFYDKIKKISDCKTYKKHIDKEVYDELTELYKLHDHLIKYKKESIKGQGYSCKDGDEGANLYESYVVKCRWMYNPDYCTSL
;
A
#
# COMPACT_ATOMS: atom_id res chain seq x y z
N MET A 1 -39.51 -24.87 -5.52
CA MET A 1 -40.44 -23.82 -5.08
C MET A 1 -40.01 -23.42 -3.67
N ILE A 2 -38.93 -22.66 -3.53
CA ILE A 2 -38.88 -21.19 -3.36
C ILE A 2 -39.61 -20.71 -2.08
N PHE A 3 -38.86 -19.93 -1.28
CA PHE A 3 -39.18 -19.14 -0.09
C PHE A 3 -39.32 -19.86 1.26
N VAL A 4 -38.24 -19.84 2.05
CA VAL A 4 -38.18 -18.99 3.26
C VAL A 4 -36.79 -18.34 3.35
N PHE A 5 -36.61 -17.25 2.60
CA PHE A 5 -35.71 -16.17 2.99
C PHE A 5 -36.26 -15.55 4.30
N THR A 6 -35.40 -14.84 5.05
CA THR A 6 -35.74 -13.82 6.08
C THR A 6 -35.49 -14.13 7.57
N ILE A 7 -34.52 -14.97 7.98
CA ILE A 7 -34.09 -14.96 9.42
C ILE A 7 -32.56 -14.91 9.66
N HIS A 8 -31.69 -15.23 8.69
CA HIS A 8 -30.23 -15.23 8.95
C HIS A 8 -29.49 -13.91 8.66
N ASN A 9 -30.17 -12.87 8.15
CA ASN A 9 -29.51 -11.63 7.70
C ASN A 9 -29.38 -10.55 8.81
N TYR A 10 -30.12 -10.68 9.92
CA TYR A 10 -30.08 -9.67 11.00
C TYR A 10 -29.00 -9.94 12.05
N TYR A 11 -28.72 -11.22 12.36
CA TYR A 11 -27.70 -11.57 13.35
C TYR A 11 -26.27 -11.50 12.79
N ILE A 12 -26.07 -11.75 11.48
CA ILE A 12 -24.76 -11.61 10.84
C ILE A 12 -24.33 -10.13 10.78
N LYS A 13 -25.26 -9.20 10.54
CA LYS A 13 -24.98 -7.76 10.59
C LYS A 13 -24.52 -7.26 11.96
N TYR A 14 -24.97 -7.89 13.05
CA TYR A 14 -24.68 -7.45 14.41
C TYR A 14 -23.43 -8.08 15.03
N ILE A 15 -22.95 -9.21 14.50
CA ILE A 15 -21.71 -9.84 14.98
C ILE A 15 -20.47 -9.26 14.25
N ILE A 16 -20.64 -8.69 13.06
CA ILE A 16 -19.58 -8.02 12.30
C ILE A 16 -19.13 -6.70 12.96
N SER A 17 -19.86 -6.15 13.94
CA SER A 17 -19.52 -4.86 14.57
C SER A 17 -18.52 -4.95 15.74
N TYR A 18 -18.03 -6.14 16.12
CA TYR A 18 -17.17 -6.31 17.31
C TYR A 18 -15.84 -7.03 17.09
N TRP A 19 -15.50 -7.40 15.85
CA TRP A 19 -14.15 -7.83 15.49
C TRP A 19 -13.57 -6.74 14.60
N GLY A 20 -12.67 -5.94 15.18
CA GLY A 20 -12.19 -4.71 14.58
C GLY A 20 -11.69 -4.93 13.15
N TYR A 21 -12.35 -4.27 12.20
CA TYR A 21 -11.88 -4.13 10.82
C TYR A 21 -10.38 -3.76 10.85
N SER A 22 -9.55 -4.65 10.31
CA SER A 22 -8.16 -4.37 10.00
C SER A 22 -8.12 -3.41 8.80
N TYR A 23 -8.01 -2.13 9.11
CA TYR A 23 -7.84 -1.05 8.12
C TYR A 23 -6.55 -1.14 7.29
N ASN A 24 -5.81 -2.25 7.32
CA ASN A 24 -4.55 -2.42 6.60
C ASN A 24 -4.77 -2.46 5.07
N TYR A 25 -5.84 -3.10 4.61
CA TYR A 25 -6.10 -3.33 3.18
C TYR A 25 -6.85 -2.19 2.48
N THR A 26 -7.44 -1.25 3.24
CA THR A 26 -8.12 -0.09 2.63
C THR A 26 -7.15 0.72 1.79
N TYR A 27 -7.56 1.09 0.57
CA TYR A 27 -6.80 1.88 -0.42
C TYR A 27 -5.65 1.14 -1.12
N VAL A 28 -5.48 -0.18 -0.91
CA VAL A 28 -4.43 -0.95 -1.60
C VAL A 28 -4.57 -0.91 -3.13
N ASN A 29 -5.80 -0.74 -3.62
CA ASN A 29 -6.10 -0.53 -5.03
C ASN A 29 -5.49 0.75 -5.62
N GLU A 30 -5.10 1.72 -4.79
CA GLU A 30 -4.43 2.94 -5.21
C GLU A 30 -2.89 2.82 -5.18
N PHE A 31 -2.33 1.79 -4.54
CA PHE A 31 -0.87 1.67 -4.35
C PHE A 31 -0.10 1.61 -5.68
N PRO A 32 -0.53 0.85 -6.71
CA PRO A 32 0.20 0.84 -7.99
C PRO A 32 0.18 2.21 -8.69
N LYS A 33 -0.90 2.97 -8.54
CA LYS A 33 -0.99 4.34 -9.04
C LYS A 33 0.01 5.24 -8.30
N PHE A 34 0.05 5.18 -6.98
CA PHE A 34 1.02 5.94 -6.18
C PHE A 34 2.47 5.56 -6.51
N GLU A 35 2.75 4.27 -6.68
CA GLU A 35 4.06 3.76 -7.09
C GLU A 35 4.48 4.40 -8.41
N SER A 36 3.59 4.39 -9.41
CA SER A 36 3.83 5.02 -10.72
C SER A 36 4.01 6.54 -10.62
N GLU A 37 3.19 7.24 -9.83
CA GLU A 37 3.26 8.70 -9.69
C GLU A 37 4.54 9.14 -8.99
N VAL A 38 4.94 8.46 -7.91
CA VAL A 38 6.19 8.73 -7.20
C VAL A 38 7.40 8.39 -8.08
N SER A 39 7.35 7.28 -8.83
CA SER A 39 8.42 6.88 -9.75
C SER A 39 8.64 7.87 -10.88
N ALA A 40 7.58 8.53 -11.33
CA ALA A 40 7.64 9.55 -12.40
C ALA A 40 8.25 10.89 -11.96
N ILE A 41 8.45 11.13 -10.65
CA ILE A 41 9.04 12.37 -10.15
C ILE A 41 10.52 12.46 -10.57
N PRO A 42 10.96 13.53 -11.26
CA PRO A 42 12.35 13.71 -11.68
C PRO A 42 13.32 13.91 -10.50
N ASP A 43 14.52 13.33 -10.58
CA ASP A 43 15.54 13.40 -9.52
C ASP A 43 16.08 14.82 -9.28
N ASN A 44 16.07 15.68 -10.30
CA ASN A 44 16.47 17.09 -10.14
C ASN A 44 15.46 17.93 -9.34
N SER A 45 14.27 17.39 -9.05
CA SER A 45 13.20 18.09 -8.34
C SER A 45 13.10 17.78 -6.84
N ILE A 46 13.98 16.91 -6.31
CA ILE A 46 13.86 16.37 -4.95
C ILE A 46 14.91 16.87 -3.95
N SER A 47 15.86 17.72 -4.35
CA SER A 47 16.98 18.15 -3.50
C SER A 47 16.55 18.77 -2.17
N SER A 48 15.45 19.54 -2.15
CA SER A 48 14.88 20.17 -0.94
C SER A 48 14.14 19.22 0.01
N TYR A 49 14.06 17.92 -0.34
CA TYR A 49 13.37 16.88 0.42
C TYR A 49 14.31 15.76 0.88
N GLN A 50 15.60 15.81 0.54
CA GLN A 50 16.57 14.77 0.86
C GLN A 50 17.09 14.82 2.31
N SER A 51 17.13 15.99 2.95
CA SER A 51 17.82 16.17 4.25
C SER A 51 17.27 15.25 5.35
N ASP A 52 15.96 15.19 5.50
CA ASP A 52 15.32 14.40 6.55
C ASP A 52 15.41 12.89 6.25
N CYS A 53 15.32 12.52 4.98
CA CYS A 53 15.55 11.16 4.51
C CYS A 53 16.99 10.71 4.79
N GLN A 54 17.98 11.58 4.54
CA GLN A 54 19.38 11.31 4.86
C GLN A 54 19.59 11.12 6.37
N SER A 55 18.99 11.98 7.20
CA SER A 55 19.03 11.85 8.66
C SER A 55 18.44 10.51 9.16
N PHE A 56 17.42 9.98 8.48
CA PHE A 56 16.90 8.64 8.75
C PHE A 56 17.89 7.55 8.34
N ILE A 57 18.47 7.64 7.14
CA ILE A 57 19.49 6.69 6.68
C ILE A 57 20.67 6.65 7.64
N ASP A 58 21.19 7.79 8.06
CA ASP A 58 22.38 7.89 8.90
C ASP A 58 22.18 7.27 10.30
N ASP A 59 20.96 7.34 10.84
CA ASP A 59 20.63 6.79 12.16
C ASP A 59 20.17 5.33 12.10
N LYS A 60 19.30 4.97 11.13
CA LYS A 60 18.65 3.65 11.10
C LYS A 60 19.20 2.70 10.05
N LEU A 61 19.81 3.22 8.98
CA LEU A 61 20.27 2.42 7.84
C LEU A 61 21.78 2.54 7.59
N SER A 62 22.56 2.96 8.58
CA SER A 62 23.99 3.24 8.42
C SER A 62 24.78 2.03 7.94
N SER A 63 24.39 0.81 8.32
CA SER A 63 24.99 -0.47 7.93
C SER A 63 24.54 -1.01 6.57
N TYR A 64 23.53 -0.42 5.91
CA TYR A 64 22.94 -0.93 4.66
C TYR A 64 23.34 -0.08 3.45
N SER A 65 24.63 -0.11 3.08
CA SER A 65 25.16 0.72 2.00
C SER A 65 24.53 0.44 0.63
N ASP A 66 24.05 -0.78 0.38
CA ASP A 66 23.51 -1.24 -0.90
C ASP A 66 22.18 -0.58 -1.29
N ILE A 67 21.44 -0.05 -0.32
CA ILE A 67 20.11 0.53 -0.56
C ILE A 67 20.07 2.06 -0.38
N LYS A 68 21.14 2.70 0.11
CA LYS A 68 21.09 4.11 0.57
C LYS A 68 20.66 5.07 -0.52
N ASP A 69 21.26 5.02 -1.70
CA ASP A 69 20.99 5.98 -2.77
C ASP A 69 19.56 5.79 -3.33
N ALA A 70 19.16 4.54 -3.56
CA ALA A 70 17.81 4.22 -4.01
C ALA A 70 16.75 4.63 -2.96
N PHE A 71 17.01 4.36 -1.68
CA PHE A 71 16.15 4.76 -0.57
C PHE A 71 16.06 6.28 -0.46
N LEU A 72 17.19 6.99 -0.51
CA LEU A 72 17.25 8.45 -0.39
C LEU A 72 16.40 9.12 -1.48
N ASN A 73 16.60 8.71 -2.73
CA ASN A 73 15.86 9.25 -3.86
C ASN A 73 14.36 8.93 -3.74
N ARG A 74 14.02 7.69 -3.41
CA ARG A 74 12.62 7.27 -3.28
C ARG A 74 11.90 7.98 -2.14
N CYS A 75 12.53 8.04 -0.96
CA CYS A 75 12.05 8.77 0.20
C CYS A 75 11.78 10.24 -0.15
N ALA A 76 12.74 10.92 -0.78
CA ALA A 76 12.58 12.32 -1.14
C ALA A 76 11.43 12.55 -2.14
N LYS A 77 11.23 11.63 -3.11
CA LYS A 77 10.07 11.64 -4.02
C LYS A 77 8.75 11.47 -3.29
N ILE A 78 8.68 10.56 -2.31
CA ILE A 78 7.50 10.35 -1.47
C ILE A 78 7.16 11.61 -0.68
N VAL A 79 8.15 12.22 -0.01
CA VAL A 79 7.95 13.44 0.78
C VAL A 79 7.46 14.57 -0.12
N LYS A 80 8.08 14.74 -1.30
CA LYS A 80 7.64 15.72 -2.30
C LYS A 80 6.19 15.47 -2.73
N HIS A 81 5.84 14.24 -3.06
CA HIS A 81 4.50 13.90 -3.53
C HIS A 81 3.42 14.18 -2.47
N LEU A 82 3.71 13.88 -1.20
CA LEU A 82 2.80 14.22 -0.11
C LEU A 82 2.64 15.74 0.02
N GLU A 83 3.73 16.50 -0.02
CA GLU A 83 3.68 17.96 0.08
C GLU A 83 2.92 18.61 -1.08
N ASP A 84 3.10 18.12 -2.31
CA ASP A 84 2.42 18.64 -3.50
C ASP A 84 0.90 18.39 -3.46
N LYS A 85 0.45 17.36 -2.73
CA LYS A 85 -0.96 16.93 -2.66
C LYS A 85 -1.60 17.05 -1.28
N LYS A 86 -0.93 17.69 -0.31
CA LYS A 86 -1.40 17.77 1.09
C LYS A 86 -2.77 18.42 1.28
N SER A 87 -3.20 19.24 0.32
CA SER A 87 -4.51 19.91 0.32
C SER A 87 -5.67 19.01 -0.11
N THR A 88 -5.41 17.77 -0.54
CA THR A 88 -6.44 16.80 -0.93
C THR A 88 -6.73 15.85 0.25
N PRO A 89 -7.85 16.01 0.99
CA PRO A 89 -8.07 15.28 2.24
C PRO A 89 -8.12 13.77 2.09
N GLU A 90 -8.69 13.27 0.98
CA GLU A 90 -8.82 11.85 0.67
C GLU A 90 -7.50 11.18 0.28
N PHE A 91 -6.57 11.96 -0.27
CA PHE A 91 -5.27 11.46 -0.73
C PHE A 91 -4.36 11.06 0.44
N LYS A 92 -4.36 11.85 1.52
CA LYS A 92 -3.43 11.67 2.63
C LYS A 92 -3.57 10.30 3.33
N PRO A 93 -4.77 9.84 3.77
CA PRO A 93 -4.91 8.52 4.37
C PRO A 93 -4.39 7.38 3.47
N ALA A 94 -4.77 7.40 2.19
CA ALA A 94 -4.40 6.38 1.22
C ALA A 94 -2.87 6.37 0.98
N PHE A 95 -2.29 7.55 0.76
CA PHE A 95 -0.86 7.68 0.50
C PHE A 95 0.00 7.34 1.73
N CYS A 96 -0.42 7.70 2.94
CA CYS A 96 0.29 7.32 4.17
C CYS A 96 0.32 5.79 4.37
N LYS A 97 -0.74 5.07 4.00
CA LYS A 97 -0.73 3.59 4.04
C LYS A 97 0.21 3.00 2.99
N TYR A 98 0.26 3.59 1.80
CA TYR A 98 1.24 3.24 0.80
C TYR A 98 2.68 3.45 1.29
N ILE A 99 2.96 4.54 2.02
CA ILE A 99 4.28 4.77 2.65
C ILE A 99 4.62 3.64 3.63
N ASN A 100 3.67 3.19 4.46
CA ASN A 100 3.91 2.07 5.38
C ASN A 100 4.29 0.79 4.61
N TYR A 101 3.54 0.47 3.54
CA TYR A 101 3.80 -0.68 2.68
C TYR A 101 5.17 -0.59 2.02
N TRP A 102 5.49 0.54 1.37
CA TRP A 102 6.77 0.76 0.71
C TRP A 102 7.96 0.66 1.68
N LEU A 103 7.85 1.26 2.86
CA LEU A 103 8.92 1.23 3.85
C LEU A 103 9.17 -0.19 4.34
N TYR A 104 8.11 -0.96 4.61
CA TYR A 104 8.22 -2.36 4.99
C TYR A 104 8.83 -3.17 3.84
N ASP A 105 8.29 -3.06 2.62
CA ASP A 105 8.76 -3.79 1.44
C ASP A 105 10.27 -3.59 1.20
N THR A 106 10.73 -2.35 1.35
CA THR A 106 12.14 -1.97 1.14
C THR A 106 13.09 -2.56 2.19
N LEU A 107 12.60 -2.79 3.41
CA LEU A 107 13.45 -3.09 4.57
C LEU A 107 13.16 -4.44 5.25
N LYS A 108 12.14 -5.19 4.80
CA LYS A 108 11.73 -6.49 5.36
C LYS A 108 12.88 -7.52 5.43
N ASP A 109 13.81 -7.46 4.47
CA ASP A 109 14.95 -8.38 4.39
C ASP A 109 16.18 -7.88 5.17
N LYS A 110 16.11 -6.68 5.75
CA LYS A 110 17.20 -6.01 6.48
C LYS A 110 16.90 -6.06 7.99
N ASN A 111 17.21 -7.20 8.62
CA ASN A 111 16.89 -7.48 10.02
C ASN A 111 17.78 -6.68 11.00
N PRO A 112 17.21 -5.74 11.78
CA PRO A 112 17.09 -5.91 13.24
C PRO A 112 15.83 -5.23 13.85
N PHE A 113 14.92 -4.67 13.05
CA PHE A 113 13.82 -3.82 13.54
C PHE A 113 12.47 -4.50 13.39
N SER A 114 11.58 -4.29 14.36
CA SER A 114 10.15 -4.50 14.14
C SER A 114 9.59 -3.41 13.22
N SER A 115 8.52 -3.72 12.47
CA SER A 115 7.87 -2.75 11.59
C SER A 115 7.43 -1.48 12.34
N ASP A 116 7.00 -1.62 13.60
CA ASP A 116 6.63 -0.49 14.45
C ASP A 116 7.81 0.43 14.82
N THR A 117 8.95 -0.13 15.23
CA THR A 117 10.14 0.67 15.57
C THR A 117 10.64 1.43 14.35
N LEU A 118 10.63 0.77 13.19
CA LEU A 118 11.03 1.35 11.92
C LEU A 118 10.11 2.51 11.52
N LEU A 119 8.79 2.29 11.55
CA LEU A 119 7.79 3.30 11.19
C LEU A 119 7.83 4.51 12.14
N ASN A 120 7.98 4.27 13.44
CA ASN A 120 8.11 5.37 14.42
C ASN A 120 9.34 6.23 14.10
N ALA A 121 10.51 5.61 13.94
CA ALA A 121 11.74 6.33 13.62
C ALA A 121 11.64 7.11 12.30
N PHE A 122 10.98 6.54 11.30
CA PHE A 122 10.77 7.18 10.00
C PHE A 122 9.90 8.43 10.12
N TYR A 123 8.73 8.33 10.75
CA TYR A 123 7.80 9.47 10.92
C TYR A 123 8.31 10.52 11.91
N ASP A 124 9.13 10.15 12.89
CA ASP A 124 9.70 11.09 13.85
C ASP A 124 10.84 11.93 13.24
N LYS A 125 11.58 11.37 12.27
CA LYS A 125 12.68 12.07 11.61
C LYS A 125 12.25 12.93 10.44
N ILE A 126 11.22 12.51 9.70
CA ILE A 126 10.80 13.20 8.49
C ILE A 126 9.59 14.07 8.80
N LYS A 127 9.86 15.34 9.13
CA LYS A 127 8.84 16.27 9.64
C LYS A 127 7.68 16.48 8.68
N LYS A 128 7.97 16.54 7.38
CA LYS A 128 6.96 16.77 6.32
C LYS A 128 5.93 15.63 6.18
N ILE A 129 6.22 14.45 6.74
CA ILE A 129 5.29 13.31 6.72
C ILE A 129 4.82 12.92 8.13
N SER A 130 5.11 13.72 9.17
CA SER A 130 4.79 13.37 10.56
C SER A 130 3.30 13.11 10.78
N ASP A 131 2.44 13.80 10.04
CA ASP A 131 1.00 13.60 10.12
C ASP A 131 0.54 12.21 9.67
N CYS A 132 1.35 11.52 8.85
CA CYS A 132 1.11 10.13 8.46
C CYS A 132 1.22 9.17 9.65
N LYS A 133 1.82 9.59 10.77
CA LYS A 133 1.91 8.80 12.01
C LYS A 133 0.55 8.35 12.53
N THR A 134 -0.51 9.14 12.28
CA THR A 134 -1.89 8.78 12.66
C THR A 134 -2.45 7.60 11.85
N TYR A 135 -1.92 7.36 10.64
CA TYR A 135 -2.24 6.22 9.77
C TYR A 135 -1.22 5.09 9.87
N LYS A 136 -0.29 5.16 10.82
CA LYS A 136 0.69 4.09 11.06
C LYS A 136 -0.05 2.81 11.38
N LYS A 137 0.32 1.74 10.68
CA LYS A 137 -0.19 0.40 10.94
C LYS A 137 0.95 -0.60 10.98
N HIS A 138 0.87 -1.52 11.92
CA HIS A 138 1.76 -2.66 11.97
C HIS A 138 1.54 -3.51 10.72
N ILE A 139 2.63 -3.80 10.03
CA ILE A 139 2.68 -4.76 8.93
C ILE A 139 3.56 -5.89 9.43
N ASP A 140 2.98 -7.07 9.61
CA ASP A 140 3.72 -8.32 9.76
C ASP A 140 3.86 -9.00 8.39
N LYS A 141 4.48 -10.18 8.39
CA LYS A 141 4.71 -10.93 7.15
C LYS A 141 3.40 -11.34 6.47
N GLU A 142 2.39 -11.76 7.23
CA GLU A 142 1.11 -12.23 6.69
C GLU A 142 0.36 -11.07 6.01
N VAL A 143 0.23 -9.94 6.70
CA VAL A 143 -0.36 -8.70 6.16
C VAL A 143 0.42 -8.23 4.94
N TYR A 144 1.76 -8.26 4.98
CA TYR A 144 2.59 -7.86 3.85
C TYR A 144 2.37 -8.76 2.61
N ASP A 145 2.35 -10.08 2.80
CA ASP A 145 2.16 -11.03 1.70
C ASP A 145 0.79 -10.79 1.03
N GLU A 146 -0.26 -10.58 1.82
CA GLU A 146 -1.60 -10.25 1.35
C GLU A 146 -1.68 -8.88 0.65
N LEU A 147 -1.04 -7.84 1.21
CA LEU A 147 -0.94 -6.53 0.55
C LEU A 147 -0.22 -6.64 -0.80
N THR A 148 0.81 -7.47 -0.89
CA THR A 148 1.58 -7.71 -2.12
C THR A 148 0.74 -8.42 -3.17
N GLU A 149 -0.09 -9.37 -2.77
CA GLU A 149 -1.05 -10.03 -3.66
C GLU A 149 -2.05 -9.03 -4.25
N LEU A 150 -2.69 -8.23 -3.39
CA LEU A 150 -3.64 -7.20 -3.81
C LEU A 150 -2.97 -6.13 -4.68
N TYR A 151 -1.76 -5.70 -4.34
CA TYR A 151 -0.96 -4.79 -5.17
C TYR A 151 -0.80 -5.33 -6.59
N LYS A 152 -0.39 -6.60 -6.73
CA LYS A 152 -0.18 -7.23 -8.04
C LYS A 152 -1.48 -7.32 -8.86
N LEU A 153 -2.57 -7.73 -8.22
CA LEU A 153 -3.89 -7.76 -8.84
C LEU A 153 -4.26 -6.37 -9.40
N HIS A 154 -4.19 -5.34 -8.54
CA HIS A 154 -4.59 -3.99 -8.91
C HIS A 154 -3.66 -3.37 -9.96
N ASP A 155 -2.36 -3.71 -9.95
CA ASP A 155 -1.41 -3.27 -10.98
C ASP A 155 -1.81 -3.77 -12.38
N HIS A 156 -2.14 -5.06 -12.51
CA HIS A 156 -2.66 -5.63 -13.77
C HIS A 156 -3.99 -4.98 -14.19
N LEU A 157 -4.93 -4.80 -13.26
CA LEU A 157 -6.22 -4.15 -13.57
C LEU A 157 -6.04 -2.70 -14.05
N ILE A 158 -5.14 -1.94 -13.43
CA ILE A 158 -4.81 -0.56 -13.81
C ILE A 158 -4.18 -0.52 -15.21
N LYS A 159 -3.23 -1.42 -15.50
CA LYS A 159 -2.59 -1.53 -16.82
C LYS A 159 -3.61 -1.89 -17.89
N TYR A 160 -4.43 -2.92 -17.67
CA TYR A 160 -5.49 -3.33 -18.59
C TYR A 160 -6.45 -2.17 -18.89
N LYS A 161 -6.90 -1.43 -17.86
CA LYS A 161 -7.75 -0.25 -18.05
C LYS A 161 -7.08 0.83 -18.90
N LYS A 162 -5.79 1.09 -18.66
CA LYS A 162 -5.01 2.08 -19.42
C LYS A 162 -4.83 1.68 -20.88
N GLU A 163 -4.61 0.40 -21.17
CA GLU A 163 -4.47 -0.13 -22.52
C GLU A 163 -5.79 -0.11 -23.29
N SER A 164 -6.88 -0.50 -22.63
CA SER A 164 -8.24 -0.53 -23.20
C SER A 164 -8.69 0.83 -23.74
N ILE A 165 -8.20 1.93 -23.14
CA ILE A 165 -8.53 3.30 -23.57
C ILE A 165 -7.82 3.69 -24.88
N LYS A 166 -6.69 3.08 -25.22
CA LYS A 166 -5.82 3.51 -26.34
C LYS A 166 -6.26 3.01 -27.72
N GLY A 167 -7.28 2.15 -27.81
CA GLY A 167 -8.03 1.86 -29.04
C GLY A 167 -7.32 1.11 -30.18
N GLN A 168 -5.99 0.88 -30.15
CA GLN A 168 -5.28 0.08 -31.17
C GLN A 168 -4.27 -0.88 -30.54
N GLY A 169 -4.36 -2.17 -30.90
CA GLY A 169 -3.39 -3.21 -30.51
C GLY A 169 -3.48 -3.65 -29.05
N TYR A 170 -4.68 -3.67 -28.46
CA TYR A 170 -4.85 -4.06 -27.06
C TYR A 170 -4.42 -5.52 -26.83
N SER A 171 -3.53 -5.72 -25.87
CA SER A 171 -3.22 -7.04 -25.36
C SER A 171 -4.21 -7.37 -24.25
N CYS A 172 -4.85 -8.53 -24.30
CA CYS A 172 -5.64 -9.01 -23.16
C CYS A 172 -4.75 -9.51 -22.01
N LYS A 173 -3.41 -9.49 -22.16
CA LYS A 173 -2.48 -10.09 -21.22
C LYS A 173 -2.70 -9.62 -19.78
N ASP A 174 -2.73 -8.31 -19.52
CA ASP A 174 -2.95 -7.79 -18.18
C ASP A 174 -4.38 -8.08 -17.66
N GLY A 175 -5.36 -8.18 -18.55
CA GLY A 175 -6.73 -8.59 -18.20
C GLY A 175 -6.80 -10.05 -17.77
N ASP A 176 -6.18 -10.95 -18.54
CA ASP A 176 -6.11 -12.38 -18.28
C ASP A 176 -5.30 -12.67 -17.01
N GLU A 177 -4.13 -12.01 -16.84
CA GLU A 177 -3.31 -12.12 -15.63
C GLU A 177 -4.06 -11.61 -14.39
N GLY A 178 -4.75 -10.47 -14.49
CA GLY A 178 -5.60 -9.94 -13.41
C GLY A 178 -6.74 -10.89 -13.02
N ALA A 179 -7.44 -11.45 -14.00
CA ALA A 179 -8.52 -12.42 -13.76
C ALA A 179 -8.01 -13.70 -13.08
N ASN A 180 -6.90 -14.25 -13.57
CA ASN A 180 -6.27 -15.44 -12.99
C ASN A 180 -5.84 -15.21 -11.53
N LEU A 181 -5.26 -14.04 -11.24
CA LEU A 181 -4.91 -13.67 -9.86
C LEU A 181 -6.14 -13.58 -8.97
N TYR A 182 -7.20 -12.89 -9.42
CA TYR A 182 -8.46 -12.78 -8.67
C TYR A 182 -9.05 -14.15 -8.35
N GLU A 183 -9.14 -15.04 -9.35
CA GLU A 183 -9.66 -16.40 -9.16
C GLU A 183 -8.82 -17.20 -8.16
N SER A 184 -7.50 -17.03 -8.16
CA SER A 184 -6.62 -17.69 -7.19
C SER A 184 -6.79 -17.16 -5.77
N TYR A 185 -6.98 -15.85 -5.62
CA TYR A 185 -7.04 -15.17 -4.32
C TYR A 185 -8.41 -15.31 -3.66
N VAL A 186 -9.51 -15.26 -4.42
CA VAL A 186 -10.88 -15.37 -3.90
C VAL A 186 -11.17 -16.72 -3.25
N VAL A 187 -10.39 -17.76 -3.56
CA VAL A 187 -10.48 -19.07 -2.89
C VAL A 187 -10.23 -18.94 -1.38
N LYS A 188 -9.33 -18.03 -0.95
CA LYS A 188 -9.05 -17.74 0.47
C LYS A 188 -10.28 -17.15 1.19
N CYS A 189 -11.17 -16.50 0.44
CA CYS A 189 -12.36 -15.85 0.98
C CYS A 189 -13.54 -16.78 1.24
N ARG A 190 -13.51 -18.02 0.73
CA ARG A 190 -14.60 -18.99 0.90
C ARG A 190 -14.88 -19.33 2.37
N TRP A 191 -13.89 -19.17 3.24
CA TRP A 191 -14.00 -19.45 4.68
C TRP A 191 -13.94 -18.20 5.55
N MET A 192 -14.04 -16.99 4.96
CA MET A 192 -13.93 -15.69 5.64
C MET A 192 -12.71 -15.57 6.58
N TYR A 193 -11.56 -16.13 6.18
CA TYR A 193 -10.35 -16.08 6.99
C TYR A 193 -9.90 -14.64 7.30
N ASN A 194 -10.05 -13.73 6.33
CA ASN A 194 -9.74 -12.31 6.48
C ASN A 194 -10.77 -11.44 5.72
N PRO A 195 -11.86 -11.01 6.39
CA PRO A 195 -12.92 -10.22 5.76
C PRO A 195 -12.44 -8.92 5.10
N ASP A 196 -11.41 -8.28 5.65
CA ASP A 196 -10.89 -7.01 5.14
C ASP A 196 -10.08 -7.19 3.85
N TYR A 197 -9.23 -8.22 3.80
CA TYR A 197 -8.58 -8.65 2.57
C TYR A 197 -9.61 -8.96 1.48
N CYS A 198 -10.62 -9.76 1.82
CA CYS A 198 -11.66 -10.18 0.88
C CYS A 198 -12.53 -9.04 0.35
N THR A 199 -12.73 -7.99 1.15
CA THR A 199 -13.44 -6.78 0.71
C THR A 199 -12.58 -5.91 -0.22
N SER A 200 -11.27 -6.10 -0.22
CA SER A 200 -10.29 -5.31 -0.99
C SER A 200 -9.89 -5.95 -2.32
N LEU A 201 -10.30 -7.21 -2.57
CA LEU A 201 -10.23 -7.89 -3.88
C LEU A 201 -11.22 -7.27 -4.86
#